data_AF-A0A967AZY1-F1
#
_entry.id   AF-A0A967AZY1-F1
#
_cell.length_a   1.000
_cell.length_b   1.000
_cell.length_c   1.000
_cell.angle_alpha   90.00
_cell.angle_beta   90.00
_cell.angle_gamma   90.00
#
_symmetry.space_group_name_H-M   'P 1'
#
loop_
_entity.id
_entity.type
_entity.pdbx_description
1 polymer ?
#
loop_
_entity_poly.entity_id
_entity_poly.type
_entity_poly.pdbx_seq_one_letter_code
_entity_poly.pdbx_strand_id
1 'polypeptide(L)'
;MRTRSLAAIATVTAIAASVPTASADQGGTPNGRSTYTFAAIGDVPYGADQIAAFPGWIQQINADPDVRSVVHLGDIKNGSSVCSNEYFSMIRKDFDTFADPFVYTPGDNEWTDCHRQNNGAYNPLERLAKLRSVFFNQPGRTLGQKQMNVYSQASMGLPENVSYRKAGVDFAAINMPGSNDGTQPWTGLGYTEPTAEQMADYRLRTKGAIALLQKTFGEAKKRGDRAVVVMQQADMFDPTYSPTPEDISAFTPYVQALAKEAQQFGKPVYLLDGDSHKYNDDRPLAPGSTWLERYGVQGSVPNLERVTVDGSSNNTDWLKITVNKPGSAKVLSWTRVPYTS
;
A
#
# COMPACT_ATOMS: atom_id res chain seq x y z
N MET A 1 84.09 14.06 -20.62
CA MET A 1 82.72 14.49 -20.27
C MET A 1 82.03 13.33 -19.55
N ARG A 2 81.69 13.49 -18.26
CA ARG A 2 80.98 12.47 -17.47
C ARG A 2 79.49 12.83 -17.43
N THR A 3 78.66 12.07 -18.13
CA THR A 3 77.19 12.22 -18.09
C THR A 3 76.60 11.21 -17.12
N ARG A 4 75.85 11.72 -16.13
CA ARG A 4 75.10 10.95 -15.13
C ARG A 4 73.76 10.51 -15.73
N SER A 5 73.44 9.22 -15.63
CA SER A 5 72.12 8.67 -15.97
C SER A 5 71.17 8.79 -14.77
N LEU A 6 70.01 9.41 -14.98
CA LEU A 6 68.90 9.49 -14.01
C LEU A 6 67.88 8.39 -14.33
N ALA A 7 67.55 7.59 -13.31
CA ALA A 7 66.47 6.62 -13.35
C ALA A 7 65.12 7.31 -13.14
N ALA A 8 64.15 7.03 -14.02
CA ALA A 8 62.76 7.47 -13.86
C ALA A 8 61.92 6.33 -13.29
N ILE A 9 61.34 6.55 -12.10
CA ILE A 9 60.36 5.66 -11.47
C ILE A 9 58.99 6.05 -12.02
N ALA A 10 58.30 5.12 -12.68
CA ALA A 10 56.94 5.30 -13.14
C ALA A 10 55.94 4.94 -12.02
N THR A 11 55.22 5.93 -11.52
CA THR A 11 54.09 5.77 -10.60
C THR A 11 52.83 5.44 -11.39
N VAL A 12 52.23 4.27 -11.11
CA VAL A 12 50.90 3.89 -11.62
C VAL A 12 49.84 4.48 -10.70
N THR A 13 49.11 5.47 -11.19
CA THR A 13 47.96 6.07 -10.49
C THR A 13 46.71 5.25 -10.78
N ALA A 14 46.18 4.54 -9.77
CA ALA A 14 44.89 3.87 -9.86
C ALA A 14 43.76 4.92 -9.78
N ILE A 15 42.99 5.07 -10.85
CA ILE A 15 41.78 5.89 -10.88
C ILE A 15 40.64 5.04 -10.30
N ALA A 16 40.28 5.30 -9.04
CA ALA A 16 39.07 4.75 -8.45
C ALA A 16 37.86 5.49 -9.04
N ALA A 17 37.08 4.81 -9.88
CA ALA A 17 35.79 5.32 -10.34
C ALA A 17 34.80 5.27 -9.17
N SER A 18 34.45 6.44 -8.63
CA SER A 18 33.38 6.60 -7.65
C SER A 18 32.03 6.36 -8.34
N VAL A 19 31.42 5.22 -8.05
CA VAL A 19 30.00 4.97 -8.37
C VAL A 19 29.18 5.96 -7.53
N PRO A 20 28.29 6.78 -8.11
CA PRO A 20 27.46 7.67 -7.32
C PRO A 20 26.48 6.82 -6.53
N THR A 21 26.65 6.76 -5.21
CA THR A 21 25.60 6.29 -4.31
C THR A 21 24.40 7.20 -4.49
N ALA A 22 23.29 6.66 -5.00
CA ALA A 22 22.01 7.33 -5.01
C ALA A 22 21.61 7.62 -3.56
N SER A 23 21.93 8.82 -3.08
CA SER A 23 21.40 9.34 -1.84
C SER A 23 19.90 9.50 -2.04
N ALA A 24 19.13 8.62 -1.40
CA ALA A 24 17.71 8.86 -1.17
C ALA A 24 17.59 10.25 -0.53
N ASP A 25 16.83 11.12 -1.17
CA ASP A 25 16.48 12.44 -0.67
C ASP A 25 15.98 12.28 0.77
N GLN A 26 16.79 12.73 1.74
CA GLN A 26 16.39 12.75 3.13
C GLN A 26 15.35 13.83 3.27
N GLY A 27 14.09 13.41 3.13
CA GLY A 27 12.86 14.19 3.26
C GLY A 27 13.07 15.62 3.68
N GLY A 28 12.92 16.52 2.71
CA GLY A 28 13.11 17.96 2.86
C GLY A 28 12.59 18.53 4.18
N THR A 29 13.30 19.56 4.62
CA THR A 29 13.05 20.41 5.79
C THR A 29 11.55 20.54 6.09
N PRO A 30 11.11 20.41 7.35
CA PRO A 30 9.70 20.59 7.71
C PRO A 30 9.24 21.99 7.27
N ASN A 31 8.58 22.08 6.11
CA ASN A 31 7.85 23.28 5.74
C ASN A 31 6.80 23.50 6.83
N GLY A 32 6.74 24.72 7.37
CA GLY A 32 6.01 25.12 8.58
C GLY A 32 4.50 24.91 8.62
N ARG A 33 3.94 23.97 7.85
CA ARG A 33 2.63 23.38 8.14
C ARG A 33 2.81 22.26 9.15
N SER A 34 2.33 22.49 10.36
CA SER A 34 2.29 21.49 11.43
C SER A 34 1.34 20.32 11.13
N THR A 35 0.57 20.39 10.04
CA THR A 35 -0.41 19.40 9.61
C THR A 35 -0.14 18.91 8.18
N TYR A 36 -0.56 17.68 7.89
CA TYR A 36 -0.52 17.08 6.55
C TYR A 36 -1.83 16.34 6.29
N THR A 37 -2.51 16.65 5.20
CA THR A 37 -3.79 16.04 4.87
C THR A 37 -3.67 15.22 3.60
N PHE A 38 -4.27 14.04 3.59
CA PHE A 38 -4.33 13.15 2.44
C PHE A 38 -5.73 12.58 2.28
N ALA A 39 -6.11 12.29 1.03
CA ALA A 39 -7.35 11.58 0.72
C ALA A 39 -7.09 10.07 0.72
N ALA A 40 -8.05 9.29 1.21
CA ALA A 40 -8.06 7.84 1.05
C ALA A 40 -9.37 7.41 0.37
N ILE A 41 -9.21 6.58 -0.66
CA ILE A 41 -10.27 5.90 -1.42
C ILE A 41 -9.86 4.44 -1.60
N GLY A 42 -10.80 3.57 -1.96
CA GLY A 42 -10.60 2.15 -2.21
C GLY A 42 -11.87 1.59 -2.82
N ASP A 43 -11.80 0.42 -3.44
CA ASP A 43 -13.00 -0.29 -3.92
C ASP A 43 -13.84 0.53 -4.92
N VAL A 44 -13.16 1.35 -5.72
CA VAL A 44 -13.71 2.23 -6.73
C VAL A 44 -12.79 2.31 -7.95
N PRO A 45 -13.31 2.52 -9.16
CA PRO A 45 -14.72 2.53 -9.51
C PRO A 45 -15.29 1.11 -9.76
N TYR A 46 -16.44 0.82 -9.15
CA TYR A 46 -17.20 -0.42 -9.33
C TYR A 46 -18.35 -0.25 -10.32
N GLY A 47 -18.24 -0.89 -11.48
CA GLY A 47 -19.28 -0.89 -12.50
C GLY A 47 -19.35 0.40 -13.32
N ALA A 48 -20.21 0.40 -14.34
CA ALA A 48 -20.25 1.46 -15.34
C ALA A 48 -20.57 2.85 -14.74
N ASP A 49 -21.48 2.91 -13.77
CA ASP A 49 -21.90 4.18 -13.16
C ASP A 49 -20.77 4.84 -12.40
N GLN A 50 -20.03 4.07 -11.59
CA GLN A 50 -18.86 4.62 -10.88
C GLN A 50 -17.72 4.93 -11.84
N ILE A 51 -17.50 4.14 -12.89
CA ILE A 51 -16.48 4.47 -13.92
C ILE A 51 -16.81 5.82 -14.57
N ALA A 52 -18.08 6.09 -14.84
CA ALA A 52 -18.51 7.38 -15.39
C ALA A 52 -18.36 8.53 -14.39
N ALA A 53 -18.59 8.28 -13.10
CA ALA A 53 -18.51 9.29 -12.03
C ALA A 53 -17.07 9.57 -11.56
N PHE A 54 -16.16 8.59 -11.67
CA PHE A 54 -14.83 8.64 -11.07
C PHE A 54 -13.99 9.86 -11.48
N PRO A 55 -13.96 10.30 -12.76
CA PRO A 55 -13.28 11.55 -13.12
C PRO A 55 -13.79 12.77 -12.34
N GLY A 56 -15.10 12.85 -12.05
CA GLY A 56 -15.70 13.92 -11.23
C GLY A 56 -15.24 13.86 -9.77
N TRP A 57 -15.17 12.67 -9.20
CA TRP A 57 -14.66 12.45 -7.84
C TRP A 57 -13.18 12.83 -7.71
N ILE A 58 -12.37 12.52 -8.72
CA ILE A 58 -10.97 12.96 -8.79
C ILE A 58 -10.88 14.48 -8.81
N GLN A 59 -11.71 15.17 -9.61
CA GLN A 59 -11.71 16.63 -9.64
C GLN A 59 -12.16 17.23 -8.30
N GLN A 60 -13.11 16.60 -7.61
CA GLN A 60 -13.52 17.03 -6.27
C GLN A 60 -12.36 16.92 -5.26
N ILE A 61 -11.61 15.82 -5.27
CA ILE A 61 -10.43 15.64 -4.41
C ILE A 61 -9.33 16.66 -4.78
N ASN A 62 -9.07 16.86 -6.07
CA ASN A 62 -8.10 17.84 -6.56
C ASN A 62 -8.45 19.29 -6.17
N ALA A 63 -9.74 19.60 -6.02
CA ALA A 63 -10.22 20.93 -5.64
C ALA A 63 -10.06 21.22 -4.14
N ASP A 64 -9.85 20.21 -3.30
CA ASP A 64 -9.64 20.40 -1.86
C ASP A 64 -8.21 20.95 -1.59
N PRO A 65 -8.07 22.21 -1.13
CA PRO A 65 -6.76 22.85 -1.00
C PRO A 65 -5.91 22.28 0.15
N ASP A 66 -6.49 21.47 1.04
CA ASP A 66 -5.75 20.87 2.15
C ASP A 66 -5.06 19.58 1.73
N VAL A 67 -5.62 18.84 0.77
CA VAL A 67 -5.07 17.55 0.30
C VAL A 67 -3.66 17.74 -0.27
N ARG A 68 -2.75 16.83 0.10
CA ARG A 68 -1.33 16.84 -0.29
C ARG A 68 -0.85 15.51 -0.86
N SER A 69 -1.66 14.48 -0.76
CA SER A 69 -1.51 13.20 -1.45
C SER A 69 -2.84 12.46 -1.44
N VAL A 70 -2.93 11.43 -2.25
CA VAL A 70 -4.06 10.51 -2.29
C VAL A 70 -3.54 9.10 -2.19
N VAL A 71 -4.28 8.21 -1.52
CA VAL A 71 -4.06 6.77 -1.56
C VAL A 71 -5.30 6.06 -2.10
N HIS A 72 -5.07 5.06 -2.95
CA HIS A 72 -6.07 4.08 -3.34
C HIS A 72 -5.73 2.71 -2.75
N LEU A 73 -6.63 2.20 -1.93
CA LEU A 73 -6.49 0.98 -1.13
C LEU A 73 -6.85 -0.28 -1.93
N GLY A 74 -6.53 -0.32 -3.22
CA GLY A 74 -6.85 -1.46 -4.09
C GLY A 74 -8.30 -1.51 -4.56
N ASP A 75 -8.59 -2.56 -5.34
CA ASP A 75 -9.90 -2.82 -5.92
C ASP A 75 -10.37 -1.74 -6.86
N ILE A 76 -9.61 -1.57 -7.94
CA ILE A 76 -9.92 -0.59 -9.00
C ILE A 76 -11.04 -1.05 -9.93
N LYS A 77 -11.68 -2.19 -9.65
CA LYS A 77 -12.82 -2.80 -10.34
C LYS A 77 -13.58 -3.71 -9.39
N ASN A 78 -14.86 -3.96 -9.67
CA ASN A 78 -15.61 -5.03 -9.00
C ASN A 78 -15.11 -6.43 -9.40
N GLY A 79 -15.44 -7.44 -8.60
CA GLY A 79 -15.03 -8.84 -8.82
C GLY A 79 -15.67 -9.58 -9.98
N SER A 80 -16.48 -8.89 -10.79
CA SER A 80 -17.19 -9.46 -11.94
C SER A 80 -16.84 -8.83 -13.28
N SER A 81 -16.03 -7.76 -13.28
CA SER A 81 -15.62 -7.07 -14.51
C SER A 81 -14.38 -7.72 -15.13
N VAL A 82 -14.28 -7.66 -16.46
CA VAL A 82 -13.13 -8.22 -17.19
C VAL A 82 -11.82 -7.52 -16.81
N CYS A 83 -10.78 -8.29 -16.51
CA CYS A 83 -9.44 -7.77 -16.19
C CYS A 83 -8.63 -7.42 -17.45
N SER A 84 -9.19 -6.62 -18.35
CA SER A 84 -8.58 -6.33 -19.64
C SER A 84 -7.42 -5.33 -19.54
N ASN A 85 -6.54 -5.33 -20.54
CA ASN A 85 -5.45 -4.36 -20.63
C ASN A 85 -6.00 -2.94 -20.83
N GLU A 86 -7.10 -2.82 -21.56
CA GLU A 86 -7.82 -1.58 -21.83
C GLU A 86 -8.35 -0.99 -20.52
N TYR A 87 -8.88 -1.84 -19.63
CA TYR A 87 -9.37 -1.42 -18.33
C TYR A 87 -8.25 -0.83 -17.46
N PHE A 88 -7.13 -1.54 -17.31
CA PHE A 88 -5.99 -1.02 -16.56
C PHE A 88 -5.43 0.26 -17.17
N SER A 89 -5.41 0.37 -18.50
CA SER A 89 -4.95 1.57 -19.19
C SER A 89 -5.91 2.76 -19.01
N MET A 90 -7.22 2.50 -18.91
CA MET A 90 -8.23 3.51 -18.62
C MET A 90 -8.05 4.05 -17.19
N ILE A 91 -8.04 3.17 -16.18
CA ILE A 91 -7.85 3.57 -14.78
C ILE A 91 -6.49 4.28 -14.59
N ARG A 92 -5.44 3.84 -15.29
CA ARG A 92 -4.14 4.53 -15.26
C ARG A 92 -4.25 5.98 -15.72
N LYS A 93 -5.01 6.26 -16.78
CA LYS A 93 -5.23 7.64 -17.26
C LYS A 93 -5.97 8.46 -16.21
N ASP A 94 -6.97 7.88 -15.53
CA ASP A 94 -7.66 8.55 -14.44
C ASP A 94 -6.69 8.87 -13.29
N PHE A 95 -5.89 7.90 -12.86
CA PHE A 95 -4.89 8.09 -11.80
C PHE A 95 -3.85 9.17 -12.14
N ASP A 96 -3.47 9.30 -13.41
CA ASP A 96 -2.55 10.36 -13.86
C ASP A 96 -3.19 11.78 -13.82
N THR A 97 -4.51 11.89 -13.58
CA THR A 97 -5.20 13.19 -13.43
C THR A 97 -5.27 13.71 -11.99
N PHE A 98 -4.86 12.92 -10.99
CA PHE A 98 -4.68 13.45 -9.63
C PHE A 98 -3.58 14.52 -9.61
N ALA A 99 -3.90 15.68 -9.03
CA ALA A 99 -3.01 16.85 -9.00
C ALA A 99 -1.86 16.70 -7.99
N ASP A 100 -2.04 15.86 -6.98
CA ASP A 100 -1.07 15.58 -5.90
C ASP A 100 -0.55 14.14 -5.97
N PRO A 101 0.54 13.81 -5.26
CA PRO A 101 1.10 12.45 -5.24
C PRO A 101 0.05 11.38 -4.96
N PHE A 102 -0.02 10.38 -5.84
CA PHE A 102 -0.99 9.29 -5.75
C PHE A 102 -0.29 7.95 -5.46
N VAL A 103 -0.61 7.36 -4.33
CA VAL A 103 -0.13 6.04 -3.89
C VAL A 103 -1.21 5.01 -4.20
N TYR A 104 -0.83 3.90 -4.84
CA TYR A 104 -1.73 2.81 -5.16
C TYR A 104 -1.16 1.50 -4.60
N THR A 105 -2.00 0.71 -3.96
CA THR A 105 -1.72 -0.69 -3.67
C THR A 105 -2.77 -1.57 -4.36
N PRO A 106 -2.40 -2.70 -4.98
CA PRO A 106 -3.37 -3.60 -5.58
C PRO A 106 -4.31 -4.26 -4.56
N GLY A 107 -5.53 -4.53 -4.99
CA GLY A 107 -6.51 -5.41 -4.34
C GLY A 107 -6.68 -6.73 -5.08
N ASP A 108 -7.58 -7.59 -4.60
CA ASP A 108 -7.78 -8.94 -5.15
C ASP A 108 -8.49 -8.90 -6.52
N ASN A 109 -9.37 -7.91 -6.71
CA ASN A 109 -10.21 -7.82 -7.88
C ASN A 109 -9.43 -7.62 -9.18
N GLU A 110 -8.41 -6.78 -9.22
CA GLU A 110 -7.62 -6.53 -10.43
C GLU A 110 -6.59 -7.60 -10.78
N TRP A 111 -6.42 -8.66 -9.98
CA TRP A 111 -5.53 -9.76 -10.37
C TRP A 111 -5.93 -11.14 -9.85
N THR A 112 -6.03 -11.38 -8.54
CA THR A 112 -6.32 -12.73 -8.01
C THR A 112 -7.65 -13.24 -8.55
N ASP A 113 -8.66 -12.39 -8.61
CA ASP A 113 -10.00 -12.75 -9.09
C ASP A 113 -10.13 -12.87 -10.61
N CYS A 114 -9.09 -12.51 -11.35
CA CYS A 114 -9.13 -12.52 -12.81
C CYS A 114 -9.18 -13.93 -13.41
N HIS A 115 -8.96 -14.96 -12.59
CA HIS A 115 -9.14 -16.35 -12.97
C HIS A 115 -10.62 -16.71 -13.25
N ARG A 116 -11.58 -15.92 -12.74
CA ARG A 116 -13.01 -16.18 -12.92
C ARG A 116 -13.38 -16.07 -14.40
N GLN A 117 -14.32 -16.89 -14.85
CA GLN A 117 -14.71 -16.98 -16.27
C GLN A 117 -15.23 -15.65 -16.82
N ASN A 118 -16.10 -14.96 -16.08
CA ASN A 118 -16.60 -13.63 -16.42
C ASN A 118 -15.52 -12.53 -16.39
N ASN A 119 -14.43 -12.73 -15.65
CA ASN A 119 -13.32 -11.78 -15.57
C ASN A 119 -12.30 -11.97 -16.71
N GLY A 120 -12.54 -12.95 -17.61
CA GLY A 120 -11.71 -13.26 -18.77
C GLY A 120 -10.84 -14.50 -18.62
N ALA A 121 -10.98 -15.27 -17.52
CA ALA A 121 -10.21 -16.49 -17.26
C ALA A 121 -8.69 -16.27 -17.45
N TYR A 122 -8.19 -15.14 -16.96
CA TYR A 122 -6.76 -14.82 -17.03
C TYR A 122 -5.99 -15.61 -15.99
N ASN A 123 -4.70 -15.82 -16.23
CA ASN A 123 -3.77 -16.23 -15.19
C ASN A 123 -3.52 -15.03 -14.25
N PRO A 124 -3.84 -15.11 -12.94
CA PRO A 124 -3.66 -14.00 -12.01
C PRO A 124 -2.23 -13.47 -11.86
N LEU A 125 -1.20 -14.32 -11.95
CA LEU A 125 0.19 -13.86 -11.87
C LEU A 125 0.60 -13.07 -13.11
N GLU A 126 0.04 -13.40 -14.27
CA GLU A 126 0.21 -12.58 -15.47
C GLU A 126 -0.53 -11.24 -15.30
N ARG A 127 -1.74 -11.22 -14.72
CA ARG A 127 -2.44 -9.96 -14.40
C ARG A 127 -1.68 -9.10 -13.41
N LEU A 128 -1.09 -9.68 -12.35
CA LEU A 128 -0.24 -8.95 -11.42
C LEU A 128 0.99 -8.35 -12.12
N ALA A 129 1.64 -9.12 -13.00
CA ALA A 129 2.74 -8.60 -13.82
C ALA A 129 2.28 -7.44 -14.72
N LYS A 130 1.07 -7.54 -15.30
CA LYS A 130 0.47 -6.47 -16.09
C LYS A 130 0.20 -5.23 -15.25
N LEU A 131 -0.39 -5.35 -14.06
CA LEU A 131 -0.60 -4.24 -13.13
C LEU A 131 0.72 -3.54 -12.80
N ARG A 132 1.77 -4.30 -12.45
CA ARG A 132 3.12 -3.78 -12.20
C ARG A 132 3.65 -2.97 -13.39
N SER A 133 3.48 -3.48 -14.62
CA SER A 133 3.90 -2.79 -15.84
C SER A 133 3.13 -1.50 -16.13
N VAL A 134 1.88 -1.39 -15.66
CA VAL A 134 1.01 -0.24 -15.93
C VAL A 134 1.12 0.81 -14.84
N PHE A 135 1.03 0.43 -13.57
CA PHE A 135 0.91 1.35 -12.44
C PHE A 135 2.24 1.60 -11.71
N PHE A 136 3.21 0.69 -11.86
CA PHE A 136 4.48 0.74 -11.14
C PHE A 136 5.68 0.76 -12.11
N ASN A 137 5.47 1.34 -13.30
CA ASN A 137 6.47 1.43 -14.37
C ASN A 137 7.64 2.37 -14.06
N GLN A 138 7.55 3.16 -12.99
CA GLN A 138 8.63 3.99 -12.47
C GLN A 138 8.80 3.75 -10.96
N PRO A 139 9.42 2.62 -10.55
CA PRO A 139 9.56 2.30 -9.15
C PRO A 139 10.31 3.38 -8.36
N GLY A 140 9.88 3.63 -7.12
CA GLY A 140 10.43 4.69 -6.27
C GLY A 140 9.81 6.07 -6.48
N ARG A 141 8.82 6.20 -7.37
CA ARG A 141 7.99 7.40 -7.57
C ARG A 141 6.51 7.05 -7.42
N THR A 142 5.72 8.00 -6.93
CA THR A 142 4.25 7.91 -6.94
C THR A 142 3.66 8.20 -8.31
N LEU A 143 2.39 7.85 -8.50
CA LEU A 143 1.57 8.34 -9.61
C LEU A 143 1.10 9.79 -9.34
N GLY A 144 0.24 10.31 -10.22
CA GLY A 144 -0.28 11.67 -10.19
C GLY A 144 0.64 12.68 -10.90
N GLN A 145 0.12 13.87 -11.15
CA GLN A 145 0.85 14.95 -11.84
C GLN A 145 2.06 15.43 -11.04
N LYS A 146 1.89 15.61 -9.73
CA LYS A 146 3.01 15.83 -8.81
C LYS A 146 3.45 14.49 -8.25
N GLN A 147 4.69 14.12 -8.49
CA GLN A 147 5.26 12.89 -7.95
C GLN A 147 6.11 13.17 -6.70
N MET A 148 6.15 12.21 -5.78
CA MET A 148 7.12 12.20 -4.68
C MET A 148 8.00 10.96 -4.71
N ASN A 149 9.20 11.08 -4.14
CA ASN A 149 10.08 9.93 -3.92
C ASN A 149 9.51 9.04 -2.82
N VAL A 150 9.57 7.73 -3.04
CA VAL A 150 9.23 6.70 -2.06
C VAL A 150 10.32 5.64 -2.05
N TYR A 151 10.55 5.01 -0.89
CA TYR A 151 11.29 3.74 -0.89
C TYR A 151 10.40 2.67 -1.53
N SER A 152 10.97 1.82 -2.38
CA SER A 152 10.26 0.72 -3.05
C SER A 152 11.02 -0.59 -2.90
N GLN A 153 10.30 -1.70 -2.81
CA GLN A 153 10.86 -3.06 -2.85
C GLN A 153 11.00 -3.61 -4.27
N ALA A 154 11.10 -2.76 -5.30
CA ALA A 154 11.28 -3.19 -6.69
C ALA A 154 12.46 -4.15 -6.91
N SER A 155 13.55 -4.01 -6.15
CA SER A 155 14.69 -4.95 -6.21
C SER A 155 14.35 -6.36 -5.72
N MET A 156 13.23 -6.54 -5.00
CA MET A 156 12.66 -7.84 -4.62
C MET A 156 11.60 -8.33 -5.61
N GLY A 157 11.33 -7.59 -6.68
CA GLY A 157 10.22 -7.86 -7.60
C GLY A 157 8.85 -7.37 -7.10
N LEU A 158 8.82 -6.54 -6.06
CA LEU A 158 7.60 -6.01 -5.42
C LEU A 158 7.56 -4.47 -5.53
N PRO A 159 7.51 -3.89 -6.75
CA PRO A 159 7.58 -2.45 -6.93
C PRO A 159 6.44 -1.69 -6.26
N GLU A 160 5.30 -2.35 -6.06
CA GLU A 160 4.10 -1.81 -5.40
C GLU A 160 4.23 -1.67 -3.87
N ASN A 161 5.16 -2.41 -3.25
CA ASN A 161 5.43 -2.28 -1.83
C ASN A 161 6.34 -1.07 -1.60
N VAL A 162 5.77 -0.02 -1.01
CA VAL A 162 6.46 1.27 -0.84
C VAL A 162 6.32 1.85 0.57
N SER A 163 7.34 2.57 1.02
CA SER A 163 7.27 3.34 2.29
C SER A 163 7.75 4.77 2.10
N TYR A 164 7.17 5.71 2.84
CA TYR A 164 7.55 7.12 2.83
C TYR A 164 7.19 7.81 4.15
N ARG A 165 7.68 9.03 4.35
CA ARG A 165 7.47 9.79 5.59
C ARG A 165 6.90 11.18 5.32
N LYS A 166 5.89 11.58 6.09
CA LYS A 166 5.28 12.92 6.07
C LYS A 166 4.90 13.36 7.48
N ALA A 167 5.17 14.62 7.81
CA ALA A 167 4.74 15.26 9.08
C ALA A 167 5.02 14.43 10.36
N GLY A 168 6.18 13.77 10.42
CA GLY A 168 6.59 12.95 11.56
C GLY A 168 5.78 11.66 11.73
N VAL A 169 5.24 11.13 10.63
CA VAL A 169 4.51 9.86 10.53
C VAL A 169 5.10 9.08 9.35
N ASP A 170 5.34 7.79 9.57
CA ASP A 170 5.77 6.86 8.54
C ASP A 170 4.59 6.14 7.92
N PHE A 171 4.66 5.91 6.62
CA PHE A 171 3.63 5.28 5.81
C PHE A 171 4.20 4.05 5.11
N ALA A 172 3.43 2.98 5.03
CA ALA A 172 3.71 1.80 4.22
C ALA A 172 2.47 1.44 3.40
N ALA A 173 2.61 1.31 2.08
CA ALA A 173 1.62 0.70 1.19
C ALA A 173 2.09 -0.72 0.85
N ILE A 174 1.23 -1.70 1.08
CA ILE A 174 1.55 -3.13 0.99
C ILE A 174 0.51 -3.84 0.14
N ASN A 175 0.98 -4.59 -0.86
CA ASN A 175 0.17 -5.51 -1.63
C ASN A 175 -0.21 -6.74 -0.78
N MET A 176 -1.30 -6.56 -0.05
CA MET A 176 -1.99 -7.56 0.77
C MET A 176 -3.44 -7.60 0.26
N PRO A 177 -3.71 -8.36 -0.81
CA PRO A 177 -5.05 -8.50 -1.35
C PRO A 177 -5.91 -9.41 -0.46
N GLY A 178 -7.22 -9.27 -0.59
CA GLY A 178 -8.25 -10.19 -0.14
C GLY A 178 -8.10 -11.54 -0.83
N SER A 179 -9.18 -12.31 -0.86
CA SER A 179 -9.14 -13.69 -1.37
C SER A 179 -7.97 -14.48 -0.74
N ASN A 180 -7.82 -14.26 0.58
CA ASN A 180 -6.76 -14.70 1.48
C ASN A 180 -5.33 -14.63 0.88
N ASP A 181 -4.84 -13.41 0.65
CA ASP A 181 -3.48 -13.11 0.20
C ASP A 181 -3.08 -13.83 -1.12
N GLY A 182 -4.06 -14.09 -1.99
CA GLY A 182 -3.86 -14.76 -3.27
C GLY A 182 -3.60 -16.27 -3.19
N THR A 183 -3.91 -16.91 -2.05
CA THR A 183 -3.78 -18.36 -1.90
C THR A 183 -5.08 -19.12 -2.15
N GLN A 184 -6.18 -18.46 -2.52
CA GLN A 184 -7.40 -19.16 -2.86
C GLN A 184 -7.28 -19.88 -4.22
N PRO A 185 -7.82 -21.11 -4.38
CA PRO A 185 -7.73 -21.84 -5.63
C PRO A 185 -8.35 -21.08 -6.81
N TRP A 186 -7.66 -21.07 -7.95
CA TRP A 186 -8.15 -20.48 -9.18
C TRP A 186 -9.16 -21.38 -9.89
N THR A 187 -10.31 -21.57 -9.27
CA THR A 187 -11.39 -22.48 -9.71
C THR A 187 -11.89 -22.19 -11.12
N GLY A 188 -11.88 -20.91 -11.52
CA GLY A 188 -12.23 -20.51 -12.88
C GLY A 188 -11.28 -21.04 -13.96
N LEU A 189 -10.07 -21.48 -13.60
CA LEU A 189 -9.12 -22.16 -14.48
C LEU A 189 -9.09 -23.69 -14.27
N GLY A 190 -10.00 -24.22 -13.45
CA GLY A 190 -10.11 -25.64 -13.15
C GLY A 190 -9.21 -26.14 -12.01
N TYR A 191 -8.55 -25.25 -11.26
CA TYR A 191 -7.77 -25.64 -10.08
C TYR A 191 -8.66 -25.81 -8.85
N THR A 192 -8.47 -26.90 -8.12
CA THR A 192 -9.14 -27.15 -6.83
C THR A 192 -8.26 -26.80 -5.62
N GLU A 193 -6.97 -26.58 -5.86
CA GLU A 193 -5.95 -26.26 -4.85
C GLU A 193 -5.01 -25.18 -5.40
N PRO A 194 -4.28 -24.47 -4.54
CA PRO A 194 -3.34 -23.45 -4.99
C PRO A 194 -2.17 -24.05 -5.78
N THR A 195 -1.76 -23.41 -6.86
CA THR A 195 -0.61 -23.90 -7.65
C THR A 195 0.73 -23.62 -6.96
N ALA A 196 1.79 -24.30 -7.42
CA ALA A 196 3.14 -24.06 -6.90
C ALA A 196 3.59 -22.60 -7.10
N GLU A 197 3.22 -22.00 -8.23
CA GLU A 197 3.53 -20.62 -8.59
C GLU A 197 2.76 -19.62 -7.70
N GLN A 198 1.47 -19.87 -7.44
CA GLN A 198 0.68 -19.10 -6.47
C GLN A 198 1.36 -19.06 -5.12
N MET A 199 1.73 -20.23 -4.60
CA MET A 199 2.35 -20.34 -3.30
C MET A 199 3.76 -19.72 -3.28
N ALA A 200 4.48 -19.72 -4.40
CA ALA A 200 5.76 -19.03 -4.52
C ALA A 200 5.62 -17.50 -4.49
N ASP A 201 4.63 -16.96 -5.20
CA ASP A 201 4.29 -15.53 -5.17
C ASP A 201 3.83 -15.08 -3.78
N TYR A 202 2.89 -15.82 -3.15
CA TYR A 202 2.47 -15.60 -1.76
C TYR A 202 3.67 -15.52 -0.82
N ARG A 203 4.54 -16.53 -0.80
CA ARG A 203 5.74 -16.52 0.08
C ARG A 203 6.64 -15.31 -0.17
N LEU A 204 6.81 -14.88 -1.43
CA LEU A 204 7.61 -13.70 -1.76
C LEU A 204 6.95 -12.42 -1.24
N ARG A 205 5.64 -12.23 -1.50
CA ARG A 205 4.88 -11.07 -1.05
C ARG A 205 4.77 -11.00 0.47
N THR A 206 4.46 -12.08 1.16
CA THR A 206 4.43 -12.12 2.64
C THR A 206 5.80 -11.76 3.23
N LYS A 207 6.90 -12.29 2.66
CA LYS A 207 8.27 -11.92 3.07
C LYS A 207 8.53 -10.42 2.85
N GLY A 208 8.13 -9.88 1.70
CA GLY A 208 8.26 -8.46 1.37
C GLY A 208 7.46 -7.56 2.30
N ALA A 209 6.19 -7.90 2.54
CA ALA A 209 5.27 -7.19 3.43
C ALA A 209 5.82 -7.13 4.86
N ILE A 210 6.25 -8.26 5.42
CA ILE A 210 6.86 -8.31 6.75
C ILE A 210 8.15 -7.48 6.79
N ALA A 211 9.02 -7.58 5.77
CA ALA A 211 10.24 -6.79 5.71
C ALA A 211 9.96 -5.27 5.61
N LEU A 212 8.90 -4.87 4.89
CA LEU A 212 8.51 -3.47 4.79
C LEU A 212 7.94 -2.95 6.11
N LEU A 213 7.14 -3.74 6.83
CA LEU A 213 6.69 -3.40 8.19
C LEU A 213 7.90 -3.19 9.10
N GLN A 214 8.79 -4.17 9.20
CA GLN A 214 9.98 -4.10 10.05
C GLN A 214 10.85 -2.88 9.74
N LYS A 215 11.05 -2.57 8.45
CA LYS A 215 11.77 -1.37 8.02
C LYS A 215 11.04 -0.10 8.49
N THR A 216 9.76 0.02 8.17
CA THR A 216 8.95 1.22 8.42
C THR A 216 8.89 1.53 9.92
N PHE A 217 8.56 0.53 10.73
CA PHE A 217 8.55 0.65 12.19
C PHE A 217 9.95 0.88 12.78
N GLY A 218 10.97 0.18 12.27
CA GLY A 218 12.35 0.37 12.71
C GLY A 218 12.87 1.79 12.47
N GLU A 219 12.53 2.36 11.33
CA GLU A 219 12.88 3.74 11.01
C GLU A 219 12.06 4.77 11.80
N ALA A 220 10.76 4.54 11.99
CA ALA A 220 9.90 5.36 12.85
C ALA A 220 10.44 5.42 14.28
N LYS A 221 10.87 4.26 14.84
CA LYS A 221 11.53 4.15 16.15
C LYS A 221 12.82 5.00 16.19
N LYS A 222 13.69 4.86 15.19
CA LYS A 222 14.97 5.60 15.12
C LYS A 222 14.79 7.11 15.07
N ARG A 223 13.76 7.60 14.36
CA ARG A 223 13.46 9.03 14.23
C ARG A 223 12.59 9.59 15.34
N GLY A 224 12.03 8.73 16.19
CA GLY A 224 11.06 9.13 17.20
C GLY A 224 9.72 9.58 16.62
N ASP A 225 9.34 9.04 15.46
CA ASP A 225 8.09 9.39 14.77
C ASP A 225 6.84 9.12 15.63
N ARG A 226 5.77 9.86 15.34
CA ARG A 226 4.58 9.93 16.21
C ARG A 226 3.59 8.81 15.96
N ALA A 227 3.55 8.31 14.73
CA ALA A 227 2.69 7.21 14.32
C ALA A 227 3.29 6.45 13.13
N VAL A 228 2.74 5.27 12.87
CA VAL A 228 2.90 4.54 11.60
C VAL A 228 1.52 4.35 10.98
N VAL A 229 1.41 4.53 9.66
CA VAL A 229 0.21 4.25 8.87
C VAL A 229 0.54 3.12 7.90
N VAL A 230 -0.24 2.05 7.95
CA VAL A 230 -0.17 0.91 7.03
C VAL A 230 -1.39 0.97 6.13
N MET A 231 -1.19 0.83 4.83
CA MET A 231 -2.22 0.94 3.80
C MET A 231 -2.19 -0.36 2.97
N GLN A 232 -3.33 -1.01 2.86
CA GLN A 232 -3.50 -2.26 2.12
C GLN A 232 -4.93 -2.36 1.60
N GLN A 233 -5.24 -3.40 0.83
CA GLN A 233 -6.61 -3.65 0.43
C GLN A 233 -7.34 -4.52 1.45
N ALA A 234 -6.81 -5.71 1.78
CA ALA A 234 -7.55 -6.71 2.54
C ALA A 234 -8.04 -6.20 3.90
N ASP A 235 -9.32 -6.43 4.19
CA ASP A 235 -9.89 -6.33 5.52
C ASP A 235 -9.69 -7.67 6.24
N MET A 236 -8.55 -7.79 6.92
CA MET A 236 -8.20 -8.99 7.67
C MET A 236 -9.02 -9.13 8.97
N PHE A 237 -9.90 -8.19 9.30
CA PHE A 237 -10.62 -8.11 10.56
C PHE A 237 -12.11 -7.78 10.37
N ASP A 238 -12.69 -8.16 9.23
CA ASP A 238 -14.06 -7.82 8.87
C ASP A 238 -15.06 -8.31 9.95
N PRO A 239 -15.70 -7.39 10.68
CA PRO A 239 -16.60 -7.74 11.78
C PRO A 239 -17.98 -8.18 11.28
N THR A 240 -18.25 -8.10 9.98
CA THR A 240 -19.57 -8.37 9.39
C THR A 240 -19.81 -9.84 9.10
N TYR A 241 -18.77 -10.67 9.09
CA TYR A 241 -18.90 -12.12 8.98
C TYR A 241 -17.95 -12.87 9.94
N SER A 242 -18.13 -14.19 10.02
CA SER A 242 -17.30 -15.08 10.83
C SER A 242 -16.47 -15.97 9.91
N PRO A 243 -15.19 -15.63 9.64
CA PRO A 243 -14.35 -16.41 8.74
C PRO A 243 -14.05 -17.80 9.31
N THR A 244 -13.92 -18.77 8.40
CA THR A 244 -13.27 -20.05 8.63
C THR A 244 -11.74 -19.87 8.64
N PRO A 245 -10.96 -20.81 9.20
CA PRO A 245 -9.49 -20.75 9.11
C PRO A 245 -8.97 -20.60 7.68
N GLU A 246 -9.59 -21.27 6.72
CA GLU A 246 -9.22 -21.23 5.30
C GLU A 246 -9.41 -19.84 4.68
N ASP A 247 -10.36 -19.03 5.18
CA ASP A 247 -10.61 -17.67 4.70
C ASP A 247 -9.53 -16.66 5.14
N ILE A 248 -8.80 -16.96 6.23
CA ILE A 248 -7.90 -15.99 6.89
C ILE A 248 -6.46 -16.48 7.11
N SER A 249 -6.18 -17.78 6.96
CA SER A 249 -4.91 -18.38 7.41
C SER A 249 -3.65 -17.76 6.78
N ALA A 250 -3.66 -17.40 5.50
CA ALA A 250 -2.52 -16.80 4.80
C ALA A 250 -2.13 -15.42 5.36
N PHE A 251 -3.05 -14.69 5.98
CA PHE A 251 -2.75 -13.42 6.64
C PHE A 251 -1.99 -13.59 7.95
N THR A 252 -2.05 -14.76 8.58
CA THR A 252 -1.54 -14.99 9.94
C THR A 252 -0.09 -14.53 10.16
N PRO A 253 0.89 -14.89 9.31
CA PRO A 253 2.27 -14.46 9.52
C PRO A 253 2.43 -12.94 9.46
N TYR A 254 1.67 -12.29 8.58
CA TYR A 254 1.69 -10.84 8.43
C TYR A 254 0.98 -10.13 9.59
N VAL A 255 -0.19 -10.59 10.01
CA VAL A 255 -0.92 -10.06 11.19
C VAL A 255 -0.07 -10.17 12.45
N GLN A 256 0.60 -11.31 12.66
CA GLN A 256 1.50 -11.51 13.80
C GLN A 256 2.71 -10.54 13.75
N ALA A 257 3.27 -10.29 12.56
CA ALA A 257 4.35 -9.33 12.38
C ALA A 257 3.88 -7.89 12.65
N LEU A 258 2.72 -7.50 12.12
CA LEU A 258 2.10 -6.19 12.36
C LEU A 258 1.84 -5.98 13.86
N ALA A 259 1.23 -6.96 14.51
CA ALA A 259 0.95 -6.94 15.95
C ALA A 259 2.23 -6.74 16.77
N LYS A 260 3.27 -7.53 16.46
CA LYS A 260 4.57 -7.44 17.15
C LYS A 260 5.23 -6.06 16.96
N GLU A 261 5.28 -5.55 15.73
CA GLU A 261 5.88 -4.23 15.48
C GLU A 261 5.08 -3.10 16.14
N ALA A 262 3.75 -3.16 16.08
CA ALA A 262 2.88 -2.19 16.74
C ALA A 262 3.05 -2.20 18.27
N GLN A 263 3.09 -3.38 18.90
CA GLN A 263 3.35 -3.51 20.34
C GLN A 263 4.70 -2.90 20.73
N GLN A 264 5.76 -3.19 19.96
CA GLN A 264 7.10 -2.68 20.22
C GLN A 264 7.24 -1.18 19.94
N PHE A 265 6.43 -0.63 19.04
CA PHE A 265 6.44 0.79 18.73
C PHE A 265 5.84 1.63 19.88
N GLY A 266 4.82 1.10 20.56
CA GLY A 266 4.23 1.72 21.75
C GLY A 266 3.54 3.07 21.51
N LYS A 267 3.39 3.48 20.25
CA LYS A 267 2.74 4.72 19.78
C LYS A 267 1.62 4.38 18.80
N PRO A 268 0.73 5.32 18.45
CA PRO A 268 -0.38 5.06 17.53
C PRO A 268 0.05 4.42 16.20
N VAL A 269 -0.66 3.38 15.80
CA VAL A 269 -0.55 2.72 14.50
C VAL A 269 -1.92 2.74 13.85
N TYR A 270 -1.97 3.13 12.59
CA TYR A 270 -3.20 3.18 11.81
C TYR A 270 -3.12 2.15 10.68
N LEU A 271 -4.16 1.32 10.54
CA LEU A 271 -4.34 0.43 9.40
C LEU A 271 -5.47 0.99 8.54
N LEU A 272 -5.20 1.28 7.28
CA LEU A 272 -6.19 1.72 6.29
C LEU A 272 -6.42 0.58 5.31
N ASP A 273 -7.67 0.16 5.17
CA ASP A 273 -8.09 -0.93 4.28
C ASP A 273 -9.43 -0.64 3.57
N GLY A 274 -9.77 -1.51 2.63
CA GLY A 274 -10.99 -1.51 1.84
C GLY A 274 -11.73 -2.85 1.99
N ASP A 275 -11.94 -3.58 0.89
CA ASP A 275 -12.33 -5.01 0.83
C ASP A 275 -13.74 -5.32 1.37
N SER A 276 -14.03 -5.05 2.64
CA SER A 276 -15.36 -5.27 3.24
C SER A 276 -16.42 -4.24 2.81
N HIS A 277 -16.00 -3.23 2.03
CA HIS A 277 -16.83 -2.19 1.41
C HIS A 277 -17.69 -1.36 2.39
N LYS A 278 -17.42 -1.41 3.69
CA LYS A 278 -18.23 -0.73 4.70
C LYS A 278 -17.34 0.03 5.65
N TYR A 279 -17.63 1.32 5.79
CA TYR A 279 -16.90 2.18 6.70
C TYR A 279 -16.91 1.60 8.12
N ASN A 280 -15.72 1.48 8.68
CA ASN A 280 -15.49 1.03 10.05
C ASN A 280 -14.30 1.77 10.67
N ASP A 281 -14.36 2.01 11.97
CA ASP A 281 -13.26 2.55 12.79
C ASP A 281 -13.23 1.77 14.10
N ASP A 282 -12.24 0.89 14.24
CA ASP A 282 -12.12 0.01 15.39
C ASP A 282 -10.68 -0.24 15.83
N ARG A 283 -10.53 -1.09 16.85
CA ARG A 283 -9.23 -1.58 17.32
C ARG A 283 -9.26 -3.10 17.26
N PRO A 284 -8.93 -3.69 16.10
CA PRO A 284 -9.26 -5.10 15.83
C PRO A 284 -8.47 -6.06 16.72
N LEU A 285 -7.36 -5.61 17.30
CA LEU A 285 -6.51 -6.39 18.20
C LEU A 285 -6.49 -5.84 19.65
N ALA A 286 -7.52 -5.09 20.06
CA ALA A 286 -7.68 -4.65 21.45
C ALA A 286 -7.89 -5.81 22.44
N PRO A 287 -7.65 -5.61 23.76
CA PRO A 287 -7.95 -6.63 24.76
C PRO A 287 -9.38 -7.18 24.65
N GLY A 288 -9.51 -8.51 24.64
CA GLY A 288 -10.79 -9.20 24.51
C GLY A 288 -11.29 -9.36 23.07
N SER A 289 -10.55 -8.90 22.06
CA SER A 289 -10.90 -9.16 20.66
C SER A 289 -10.77 -10.64 20.31
N THR A 290 -11.75 -11.17 19.58
CA THR A 290 -11.75 -12.55 19.05
C THR A 290 -10.67 -12.76 17.99
N TRP A 291 -10.21 -11.69 17.33
CA TRP A 291 -9.14 -11.74 16.34
C TRP A 291 -7.78 -12.12 16.95
N LEU A 292 -7.59 -11.90 18.25
CA LEU A 292 -6.36 -12.30 18.94
C LEU A 292 -6.16 -13.82 18.88
N GLU A 293 -7.20 -14.59 19.19
CA GLU A 293 -7.16 -16.04 19.12
C GLU A 293 -7.09 -16.54 17.68
N ARG A 294 -7.92 -15.97 16.79
CA ARG A 294 -7.98 -16.36 15.37
C ARG A 294 -6.63 -16.28 14.66
N TYR A 295 -5.84 -15.24 14.95
CA TYR A 295 -4.50 -15.05 14.36
C TYR A 295 -3.36 -15.50 15.28
N GLY A 296 -3.64 -16.06 16.45
CA GLY A 296 -2.61 -16.47 17.42
C GLY A 296 -1.73 -15.30 17.89
N VAL A 297 -2.27 -14.09 17.97
CA VAL A 297 -1.56 -12.89 18.43
C VAL A 297 -1.29 -12.99 19.93
N GLN A 298 -0.03 -12.81 20.33
CA GLN A 298 0.36 -12.82 21.73
C GLN A 298 0.03 -11.48 22.40
N GLY A 299 -0.75 -11.51 23.48
CA GLY A 299 -1.16 -10.30 24.21
C GLY A 299 -2.27 -9.54 23.50
N SER A 300 -2.16 -8.21 23.42
CA SER A 300 -3.08 -7.34 22.67
C SER A 300 -2.34 -6.13 22.10
N VAL A 301 -2.97 -5.43 21.16
CA VAL A 301 -2.40 -4.31 20.40
C VAL A 301 -3.38 -3.11 20.45
N PRO A 302 -3.61 -2.51 21.63
CA PRO A 302 -4.60 -1.43 21.78
C PRO A 302 -4.24 -0.13 21.02
N ASN A 303 -2.99 -0.02 20.56
CA ASN A 303 -2.50 1.11 19.78
C ASN A 303 -2.67 0.94 18.26
N LEU A 304 -3.22 -0.18 17.78
CA LEU A 304 -3.61 -0.37 16.39
C LEU A 304 -5.08 0.04 16.21
N GLU A 305 -5.30 1.18 15.55
CA GLU A 305 -6.61 1.68 15.12
C GLU A 305 -6.76 1.39 13.62
N ARG A 306 -7.85 0.75 13.22
CA ARG A 306 -8.13 0.42 11.82
C ARG A 306 -9.24 1.31 11.31
N VAL A 307 -9.11 1.76 10.06
CA VAL A 307 -10.13 2.51 9.35
C VAL A 307 -10.36 1.87 7.99
N THR A 308 -11.55 1.36 7.79
CA THR A 308 -12.00 0.78 6.53
C THR A 308 -12.77 1.83 5.75
N VAL A 309 -12.49 1.98 4.45
CA VAL A 309 -13.25 2.89 3.58
C VAL A 309 -14.56 2.26 3.11
N ASP A 310 -15.57 3.10 2.82
CA ASP A 310 -16.74 2.62 2.08
C ASP A 310 -16.33 2.30 0.65
N GLY A 311 -16.91 1.23 0.10
CA GLY A 311 -16.58 0.70 -1.22
C GLY A 311 -17.80 0.17 -1.95
N SER A 312 -17.63 -0.28 -3.20
CA SER A 312 -18.73 -0.91 -3.96
C SER A 312 -20.00 -0.02 -3.95
N SER A 313 -21.18 -0.58 -3.74
CA SER A 313 -22.44 0.18 -3.66
C SER A 313 -22.53 1.16 -2.47
N ASN A 314 -21.66 1.04 -1.47
CA ASN A 314 -21.64 1.94 -0.32
C ASN A 314 -20.73 3.17 -0.54
N ASN A 315 -19.94 3.19 -1.61
CA ASN A 315 -19.05 4.30 -1.93
C ASN A 315 -19.85 5.59 -2.18
N THR A 316 -19.97 6.39 -1.12
CA THR A 316 -20.73 7.65 -1.09
C THR A 316 -19.88 8.82 -0.64
N ASP A 317 -18.65 8.56 -0.18
CA ASP A 317 -17.69 9.55 0.28
C ASP A 317 -16.24 9.06 0.10
N TRP A 318 -15.29 9.98 0.27
CA TRP A 318 -13.88 9.69 0.47
C TRP A 318 -13.43 10.14 1.85
N LEU A 319 -12.36 9.55 2.39
CA LEU A 319 -11.82 9.97 3.68
C LEU A 319 -10.80 11.08 3.53
N LYS A 320 -11.08 12.25 4.12
CA LYS A 320 -10.10 13.32 4.32
C LYS A 320 -9.36 13.10 5.63
N ILE A 321 -8.14 12.57 5.55
CA ILE A 321 -7.35 12.20 6.73
C ILE A 321 -6.28 13.25 6.99
N THR A 322 -6.24 13.77 8.22
CA THR A 322 -5.28 14.79 8.65
C THR A 322 -4.35 14.24 9.71
N VAL A 323 -3.06 14.27 9.41
CA VAL A 323 -1.97 14.19 10.39
C VAL A 323 -1.96 15.50 11.16
N ASN A 324 -2.43 15.44 12.41
CA ASN A 324 -2.57 16.60 13.30
C ASN A 324 -1.20 17.12 13.77
N LYS A 325 -1.17 18.36 14.25
CA LYS A 325 0.02 18.97 14.83
C LYS A 325 0.54 18.19 16.06
N PRO A 326 1.86 18.20 16.34
CA PRO A 326 2.39 17.67 17.58
C PRO A 326 1.68 18.26 18.81
N GLY A 327 1.39 17.42 19.81
CA GLY A 327 0.65 17.80 21.01
C GLY A 327 -0.89 17.71 20.89
N SER A 328 -1.44 17.44 19.70
CA SER A 328 -2.85 17.08 19.56
C SER A 328 -3.17 15.74 20.25
N ALA A 329 -4.42 15.59 20.72
CA ALA A 329 -4.89 14.39 21.42
C ALA A 329 -4.80 13.11 20.56
N LYS A 330 -5.16 13.20 19.27
CA LYS A 330 -4.95 12.13 18.28
C LYS A 330 -3.91 12.55 17.24
N VAL A 331 -3.07 11.61 16.79
CA VAL A 331 -2.08 11.86 15.72
C VAL A 331 -2.76 12.00 14.37
N LEU A 332 -3.73 11.13 14.06
CA LEU A 332 -4.61 11.26 12.90
C LEU A 332 -6.04 11.58 13.34
N SER A 333 -6.75 12.34 12.51
CA SER A 333 -8.21 12.49 12.53
C SER A 333 -8.72 12.51 11.10
N TRP A 334 -9.96 12.12 10.88
CA TRP A 334 -10.53 12.05 9.54
C TRP A 334 -12.00 12.44 9.53
N THR A 335 -12.46 12.83 8.34
CA THR A 335 -13.86 13.11 8.04
C THR A 335 -14.24 12.43 6.73
N ARG A 336 -15.46 11.90 6.69
CA ARG A 336 -16.10 11.40 5.47
C ARG A 336 -16.60 12.60 4.67
N VAL A 337 -16.12 12.75 3.43
CA VAL A 337 -16.49 13.85 2.54
C VAL A 337 -17.36 13.30 1.42
N PRO A 338 -18.68 13.57 1.43
CA PRO A 338 -19.60 13.06 0.41
C PRO A 338 -19.18 13.47 -1.00
N TYR A 339 -19.31 12.56 -1.97
CA TYR A 339 -19.18 12.93 -3.38
C TYR A 339 -20.33 13.86 -3.77
N THR A 340 -20.02 14.91 -4.54
CA THR A 340 -21.01 15.96 -4.89
C THR A 340 -21.62 15.78 -6.28
N SER A 341 -21.17 14.79 -7.05
CA SER A 341 -21.61 14.53 -8.43
C SER A 341 -21.42 13.07 -8.81
#